data_AF-O49773-F1
#
_entry.id   AF-O49773-F1
#
_cell.length_a   1.000
_cell.length_b   1.000
_cell.length_c   1.000
_cell.angle_alpha   90.00
_cell.angle_beta   90.00
_cell.angle_gamma   90.00
#
_symmetry.space_group_name_H-M   'P 1'
#
loop_
_entity.id
_entity.type
_entity.pdbx_description
1 polymer ?
#
loop_
_entity_poly.entity_id
_entity_poly.type
_entity_poly.pdbx_seq_one_letter_code
_entity_poly.pdbx_strand_id
1 'polypeptide(L)' 'LRWLNYLRLNIRHGDFTEEEDNIIYSLFASIGSRWSVIAAHLQGR' A
#
# COMPACT_ATOMS: atom_id res chain seq x y z
N LEU A 1 -10.67 -12.02 -5.75
CA LEU A 1 -10.58 -10.55 -5.79
C LEU A 1 -10.65 -10.01 -4.35
N ARG A 2 -9.52 -10.05 -3.63
CA ARG A 2 -9.47 -9.79 -2.16
C ARG A 2 -8.98 -8.37 -1.83
N TRP A 3 -8.36 -7.71 -2.80
CA TRP A 3 -7.86 -6.32 -2.76
C TRP A 3 -8.97 -5.29 -2.56
N LEU A 4 -10.16 -5.54 -3.11
CA LEU A 4 -11.34 -4.70 -2.89
C LEU A 4 -11.85 -4.72 -1.44
N ASN A 5 -11.44 -5.69 -0.62
CA ASN A 5 -11.81 -5.71 0.80
C ASN A 5 -10.90 -4.85 1.69
N TYR A 6 -9.79 -4.32 1.16
CA TYR A 6 -9.03 -3.27 1.86
C TYR A 6 -9.77 -1.93 1.91
N LEU A 7 -10.92 -1.80 1.23
CA LEU A 7 -11.80 -0.62 1.25
C LEU A 7 -12.96 -0.72 2.25
N ARG A 8 -13.01 -1.76 3.11
CA ARG A 8 -14.06 -1.85 4.15
C ARG A 8 -13.79 -0.90 5.34
N LEU A 9 -14.14 0.38 5.11
CA LEU A 9 -15.15 1.17 5.82
C LEU A 9 -15.11 1.38 7.35
N ASN A 10 -14.06 1.02 8.10
CA ASN A 10 -14.02 1.47 9.51
C ASN A 10 -12.66 1.83 10.10
N ILE A 11 -11.66 2.05 9.24
CA ILE A 11 -10.38 2.59 9.64
C ILE A 11 -10.22 3.82 8.77
N ARG A 12 -9.96 4.97 9.39
CA ARG A 12 -9.83 6.27 8.73
C ARG A 12 -8.85 6.12 7.55
N HIS A 13 -9.39 5.94 6.35
CA HIS A 13 -8.65 6.05 5.10
C HIS A 13 -8.35 7.54 4.93
N GLY A 14 -7.36 8.03 5.67
CA GLY A 14 -6.55 9.10 5.11
C GLY A 14 -5.91 8.51 3.87
N ASP A 15 -5.92 9.26 2.77
CA ASP A 15 -5.18 8.93 1.56
C ASP A 15 -3.75 8.45 1.91
N PHE A 16 -3.13 7.70 1.00
CA PHE A 16 -1.69 7.47 1.14
C PHE A 16 -1.02 8.83 1.25
N THR A 17 -0.15 8.99 2.24
CA THR A 17 0.68 10.19 2.32
C THR A 17 1.62 10.21 1.12
N GLU A 18 2.08 11.39 0.72
CA GLU A 18 3.00 11.53 -0.41
C GLU A 18 4.28 10.70 -0.17
N GLU A 19 4.67 10.51 1.09
CA GLU A 19 5.76 9.62 1.49
C GLU A 19 5.46 8.15 1.17
N GLU A 20 4.25 7.66 1.47
CA GLU A 20 3.86 6.28 1.17
C GLU A 20 3.72 6.02 -0.33
N ASP A 21 3.22 6.99 -1.09
CA ASP A 21 3.16 6.87 -2.56
C ASP A 21 4.56 6.79 -3.17
N ASN A 22 5.52 7.58 -2.68
CA ASN A 22 6.91 7.49 -3.11
C ASN A 22 7.54 6.13 -2.77
N ILE A 23 7.23 5.58 -1.59
CA ILE A 23 7.68 4.25 -1.18
C ILE A 23 7.06 3.17 -2.07
N ILE A 24 5.75 3.24 -2.33
CA ILE A 24 5.05 2.32 -3.22
C ILE A 24 5.65 2.38 -4.62
N TYR A 25 5.88 3.58 -5.16
CA TYR A 25 6.46 3.76 -6.49
C TYR A 25 7.88 3.21 -6.57
N SER A 26 8.73 3.53 -5.59
CA SER A 26 10.13 3.06 -5.53
C SER A 26 10.21 1.54 -5.40
N LEU A 27 9.39 0.95 -4.52
CA LEU A 27 9.31 -0.50 -4.36
C LEU A 27 8.74 -1.15 -5.62
N PHE A 28 7.67 -0.61 -6.20
CA PHE A 28 7.12 -1.15 -7.44
C PHE A 28 8.13 -1.11 -8.59
N ALA A 29 8.94 -0.05 -8.69
CA ALA A 29 10.02 0.05 -9.67
C ALA A 29 11.15 -0.96 -9.41
N SER A 30 11.45 -1.28 -8.14
CA SER A 30 12.51 -2.21 -7.76
C SER A 30 12.09 -3.68 -7.83
N ILE A 31 10.89 -4.00 -7.33
CA ILE A 31 10.43 -5.37 -7.11
C ILE A 31 9.23 -5.77 -7.98
N GLY A 32 8.64 -4.84 -8.74
CA GLY A 32 7.50 -5.07 -9.60
C GLY A 32 6.19 -5.22 -8.82
N SER A 33 5.25 -6.00 -9.37
CA SER A 33 3.91 -6.24 -8.80
C SER A 33 3.87 -7.13 -7.54
N ARG A 34 4.99 -7.23 -6.81
CA ARG A 34 5.12 -7.97 -5.55
C ARG A 34 4.49 -7.21 -4.38
N TRP A 35 3.18 -7.01 -4.45
CA TRP A 35 2.41 -6.23 -3.47
C TRP A 35 2.48 -6.75 -2.03
N SER A 36 2.68 -8.06 -1.83
CA SER A 36 2.86 -8.63 -0.49
C SER A 36 4.10 -8.05 0.22
N VAL A 37 5.16 -7.76 -0.54
CA VAL A 37 6.39 -7.15 -0.01
C VAL A 37 6.18 -5.64 0.14
N ILE A 38 5.55 -4.98 -0.83
CA ILE A 38 5.24 -3.55 -0.76
C ILE A 38 4.38 -3.24 0.48
N ALA A 39 3.33 -4.02 0.72
CA ALA A 39 2.46 -3.88 1.89
C ALA A 39 3.19 -4.15 3.21
N ALA A 40 4.17 -5.06 3.23
CA ALA A 40 5.00 -5.30 4.41
C ALA A 40 5.90 -4.09 4.75
N HIS A 41 6.31 -3.29 3.75
CA HIS A 41 7.06 -2.06 3.95
C HIS A 41 6.19 -0.87 4.40
N LEU A 42 4.88 -0.93 4.17
CA LEU A 42 3.91 0.08 4.62
C LEU A 42 3.39 -0.21 6.05
N GLN A 43 4.10 -1.05 6.82
CA GLN A 43 3.65 -1.53 8.12
C GLN A 43 3.42 -0.37 9.12
N GLY A 44 2.16 -0.23 9.51
CA GLY A 44 1.56 0.93 10.19
C GLY A 44 0.07 1.07 9.82
N ARG A 45 -0.35 0.40 8.73
CA ARG A 45 -1.73 0.16 8.30
C ARG A 45 -1.99 -1.32 7.99
#